data_AF-A0A818PE51-F1
#
_entry.id   AF-A0A818PE51-F1
#
_cell.length_a   1.000
_cell.length_b   1.000
_cell.length_c   1.000
_cell.angle_alpha   90.00
_cell.angle_beta   90.00
_cell.angle_gamma   90.00
#
_symmetry.space_group_name_H-M   'P 1'
#
loop_
_entity.id
_entity.type
_entity.pdbx_description
1 polymer ?
#
loop_
_entity_poly.entity_id
_entity_poly.type
_entity_poly.pdbx_seq_one_letter_code
_entity_poly.pdbx_strand_id
1 'polypeptide(L)'
;MNQWWWWCMTVRNTLCKRTIIAYCIFFFTVLIIWKYHEKSIKIEEEEDTLKQIISLSSVNPISRTTTTTINQENEKQTNSIISIESDRLDYWLRNNSRTLGINLTAILAPKRSRKYLVYVCHENCGGWGDRLRGIMSLFMLSLMLDRNFRIEITHPCNLSYILRPNLYNWIQPINGLVVVDPITHRRRFNLTRKMIITTANAQKEVLTNVSNILYNNRSINSIWSEDVLYWATNKDYFYQLSNNIFYRKKFKSYGIMTKYNIKLDILFSLFYEILFRPVDKIQQHILQYKLKQKNSHIICAQIRTGIFIFV
;
A
#
# COMPACT_ATOMS: atom_id res chain seq x y z
N MET A 1 4.85 -67.26 -24.22
CA MET A 1 4.98 -65.89 -24.75
C MET A 1 3.66 -65.11 -24.78
N ASN A 2 2.67 -65.38 -23.89
CA ASN A 2 1.30 -64.80 -23.95
C ASN A 2 0.71 -64.38 -22.58
N GLN A 3 1.53 -63.90 -21.61
CA GLN A 3 0.99 -63.43 -20.32
C GLN A 3 1.17 -61.93 -20.04
N TRP A 4 1.91 -61.18 -20.88
CA TRP A 4 2.18 -59.76 -20.64
C TRP A 4 1.16 -58.79 -21.23
N TRP A 5 0.23 -59.26 -22.09
CA TRP A 5 -0.76 -58.40 -22.73
C TRP A 5 -2.02 -58.16 -21.89
N TRP A 6 -2.32 -59.02 -20.91
CA TRP A 6 -3.53 -58.85 -20.09
C TRP A 6 -3.38 -57.80 -18.98
N TRP A 7 -2.17 -57.55 -18.47
CA TRP A 7 -1.95 -56.56 -17.42
C TRP A 7 -2.02 -55.10 -17.91
N CYS A 8 -1.80 -54.85 -19.21
CA CYS A 8 -1.76 -53.48 -19.74
C CYS A 8 -3.16 -52.90 -20.03
N MET A 9 -4.19 -53.75 -20.19
CA MET A 9 -5.57 -53.29 -20.41
C MET A 9 -6.34 -52.96 -19.13
N THR A 10 -5.98 -53.56 -17.98
CA THR A 10 -6.69 -53.32 -16.71
C THR A 10 -6.27 -52.00 -16.05
N VAL A 11 -5.03 -51.55 -16.24
CA VAL A 11 -4.49 -50.31 -15.62
C VAL A 11 -5.00 -49.05 -16.33
N ARG A 12 -5.32 -49.10 -17.62
CA ARG A 12 -5.91 -47.96 -18.35
C ARG A 12 -7.31 -47.59 -17.87
N ASN A 13 -8.06 -48.57 -17.34
CA ASN A 13 -9.45 -48.37 -16.93
C ASN A 13 -9.56 -47.72 -15.54
N THR A 14 -8.57 -47.88 -14.65
CA THR A 14 -8.55 -47.27 -13.32
C THR A 14 -8.06 -45.82 -13.35
N LEU A 15 -7.09 -45.50 -14.21
CA LEU A 15 -6.60 -44.12 -14.35
C LEU A 15 -7.67 -43.21 -14.97
N CYS A 16 -8.38 -43.69 -16.00
CA CYS A 16 -9.44 -42.93 -16.65
C CYS A 16 -10.61 -42.61 -15.69
N LYS A 17 -11.01 -43.59 -14.86
CA LYS A 17 -12.04 -43.38 -13.82
C LYS A 17 -11.63 -42.34 -12.77
N ARG A 18 -10.38 -42.33 -12.31
CA ARG A 18 -9.89 -41.34 -11.34
C ARG A 18 -9.86 -39.93 -11.92
N THR A 19 -9.45 -39.79 -13.18
CA THR A 19 -9.45 -38.50 -13.87
C THR A 19 -10.87 -37.96 -14.05
N ILE A 20 -11.81 -38.80 -14.48
CA ILE A 20 -13.23 -38.40 -14.61
C ILE A 20 -13.80 -37.98 -13.25
N ILE A 21 -13.55 -38.73 -12.18
CA ILE A 21 -13.99 -38.38 -10.82
C ILE A 21 -13.40 -37.03 -10.39
N ALA A 22 -12.12 -36.77 -10.64
CA ALA A 22 -11.48 -35.48 -10.31
C ALA A 22 -12.11 -34.31 -11.07
N TYR A 23 -12.41 -34.47 -12.37
CA TYR A 23 -13.11 -33.46 -13.16
C TYR A 23 -14.55 -33.25 -12.67
N CYS A 24 -15.27 -34.31 -12.31
CA CYS A 24 -16.62 -34.21 -11.74
C CYS A 24 -16.60 -33.45 -10.41
N ILE A 25 -15.65 -33.74 -9.51
CA ILE A 25 -15.50 -33.03 -8.24
C ILE A 25 -15.17 -31.56 -8.49
N PHE A 26 -14.23 -31.26 -9.39
CA PHE A 26 -13.89 -29.89 -9.76
C PHE A 26 -15.11 -29.13 -10.31
N PHE A 27 -15.84 -29.72 -11.26
CA PHE A 27 -17.03 -29.10 -11.83
C PHE A 27 -18.13 -28.87 -10.78
N PHE A 28 -18.32 -29.82 -9.86
CA PHE A 28 -19.28 -29.67 -8.76
C PHE A 28 -18.88 -28.56 -7.79
N THR A 29 -17.58 -28.43 -7.46
CA THR A 29 -17.09 -27.32 -6.62
C THR A 29 -17.28 -25.96 -7.30
N VAL A 30 -17.03 -25.86 -8.61
CA VAL A 30 -17.26 -24.63 -9.38
C VAL A 30 -18.75 -24.28 -9.40
N LEU A 31 -19.65 -25.25 -9.60
CA LEU A 31 -21.10 -25.02 -9.56
C LEU A 31 -21.60 -24.58 -8.17
N ILE A 32 -21.06 -25.15 -7.09
CA ILE A 32 -21.39 -24.72 -5.72
C ILE A 32 -20.93 -23.27 -5.49
N ILE A 33 -19.70 -22.94 -5.89
CA ILE A 33 -19.16 -21.58 -5.76
C ILE A 33 -20.00 -20.59 -6.58
N TRP A 34 -20.35 -20.96 -7.81
CA TRP A 34 -21.22 -20.14 -8.67
C TRP A 34 -22.57 -19.88 -8.02
N LYS A 35 -23.26 -20.91 -7.51
CA LYS A 35 -24.55 -20.75 -6.84
C LYS A 35 -24.45 -19.87 -5.59
N TYR A 36 -23.36 -19.98 -4.82
CA TYR A 36 -23.13 -19.10 -3.67
C TYR A 36 -22.92 -17.64 -4.09
N HIS A 37 -22.18 -17.42 -5.18
CA HIS A 37 -21.95 -16.09 -5.73
C HIS A 37 -23.23 -15.45 -6.30
N GLU A 38 -24.08 -16.24 -6.98
CA GLU A 38 -25.37 -15.75 -7.46
C GLU A 38 -26.29 -15.34 -6.30
N LYS A 39 -26.25 -16.09 -5.18
CA LYS A 39 -27.02 -15.76 -3.98
C LYS A 39 -26.50 -14.49 -3.30
N SER A 40 -25.18 -14.25 -3.28
CA SER A 40 -24.63 -13.01 -2.69
C SER A 40 -24.98 -11.77 -3.50
N ILE A 41 -25.00 -11.86 -4.84
CA ILE A 41 -25.43 -10.74 -5.71
C ILE A 41 -26.88 -10.33 -5.40
N LYS A 42 -27.80 -11.30 -5.26
CA LYS A 42 -29.22 -11.03 -4.96
C LYS A 42 -29.40 -10.32 -3.60
N ILE A 43 -28.58 -10.68 -2.60
CA ILE A 43 -28.63 -10.03 -1.27
C ILE A 43 -28.14 -8.57 -1.37
N GLU A 44 -27.14 -8.29 -2.19
CA GLU A 44 -26.60 -6.93 -2.37
C GLU A 44 -27.60 -6.01 -3.11
N GLU A 45 -28.31 -6.53 -4.11
CA GLU A 45 -29.40 -5.81 -4.80
C GLU A 45 -30.60 -5.52 -3.87
N GLU A 46 -30.95 -6.45 -2.99
CA GLU A 46 -31.99 -6.23 -1.96
C GLU A 46 -31.57 -5.18 -0.92
N GLU A 47 -30.28 -5.12 -0.55
CA GLU A 47 -29.78 -4.14 0.40
C GLU A 47 -29.75 -2.71 -0.19
N ASP A 48 -29.39 -2.58 -1.47
CA ASP A 48 -29.35 -1.29 -2.16
C ASP A 48 -30.75 -0.73 -2.44
N THR A 49 -31.71 -1.58 -2.78
CA THR A 49 -33.13 -1.18 -2.90
C THR A 49 -33.71 -0.74 -1.54
N LEU A 50 -33.35 -1.40 -0.43
CA LEU A 50 -33.78 -0.99 0.90
C LEU A 50 -33.19 0.36 1.33
N LYS A 51 -31.91 0.62 1.02
CA LYS A 51 -31.26 1.92 1.27
C LYS A 51 -31.91 3.06 0.50
N GLN A 52 -32.31 2.81 -0.74
CA GLN A 52 -33.00 3.81 -1.57
C GLN A 52 -34.37 4.17 -0.97
N ILE A 53 -35.13 3.18 -0.50
CA ILE A 53 -36.44 3.40 0.16
C ILE A 53 -36.29 4.23 1.45
N ILE A 54 -35.26 3.95 2.26
CA ILE A 54 -34.99 4.70 3.50
C ILE A 54 -34.57 6.15 3.20
N SER A 55 -33.86 6.39 2.10
CA SER A 55 -33.45 7.75 1.72
C SER A 55 -34.64 8.63 1.28
N LEU A 56 -35.67 8.04 0.68
CA LEU A 56 -36.86 8.74 0.17
C LEU A 56 -37.88 9.12 1.25
N SER A 57 -37.84 8.49 2.42
CA SER A 57 -38.76 8.80 3.54
C SER A 57 -38.26 9.92 4.47
N SER A 58 -37.10 10.51 4.20
CA SER A 58 -36.44 11.49 5.09
C SER A 58 -36.48 12.94 4.57
N VAL A 59 -37.62 13.40 4.04
CA VAL A 59 -37.79 14.83 3.72
C VAL A 59 -39.20 15.32 4.05
N ASN A 60 -39.38 15.91 5.23
CA ASN A 60 -39.97 17.25 5.36
C ASN A 60 -39.64 17.89 6.73
N PRO A 61 -39.49 19.23 6.80
CA PRO A 61 -38.84 19.91 7.91
C PRO A 61 -39.85 20.60 8.84
N ILE A 62 -39.71 20.42 10.15
CA ILE A 62 -40.31 21.33 11.14
C ILE A 62 -39.32 21.62 12.26
N SER A 63 -39.02 22.90 12.39
CA SER A 63 -38.18 23.57 13.38
C SER A 63 -38.70 23.39 14.81
N ARG A 64 -37.82 23.04 15.76
CA ARG A 64 -37.77 23.65 17.12
C ARG A 64 -36.56 23.15 17.93
N THR A 65 -35.71 24.12 18.23
CA THR A 65 -34.88 24.32 19.43
C THR A 65 -34.75 23.14 20.42
N THR A 66 -33.60 22.46 20.40
CA THR A 66 -32.96 21.84 21.58
C THR A 66 -31.49 21.60 21.26
N THR A 67 -30.62 22.53 21.68
CA THR A 67 -29.18 22.50 21.42
C THR A 67 -28.42 22.41 22.74
N THR A 68 -28.43 21.25 23.41
CA THR A 68 -27.51 21.07 24.56
C THR A 68 -27.10 19.63 24.93
N THR A 69 -27.50 18.59 24.19
CA THR A 69 -27.16 17.19 24.56
C THR A 69 -26.36 16.41 23.52
N ILE A 70 -26.20 16.92 22.28
CA ILE A 70 -25.50 16.21 21.19
C ILE A 70 -23.97 16.33 21.28
N ASN A 71 -23.44 17.29 22.05
CA ASN A 71 -21.99 17.51 22.11
C ASN A 71 -21.26 16.48 22.99
N GLN A 72 -21.90 15.88 23.99
CA GLN A 72 -21.21 14.98 24.93
C GLN A 72 -20.96 13.56 24.38
N GLU A 73 -21.82 13.05 23.49
CA GLU A 73 -21.62 11.72 22.88
C GLU A 73 -20.54 11.74 21.78
N ASN A 74 -20.54 12.80 20.97
CA ASN A 74 -19.52 12.99 19.93
C ASN A 74 -18.12 13.20 20.53
N GLU A 75 -18.02 13.85 21.69
CA GLU A 75 -16.76 14.08 22.40
C GLU A 75 -16.22 12.82 23.08
N LYS A 76 -17.10 11.97 23.64
CA LYS A 76 -16.71 10.63 24.15
C LYS A 76 -16.24 9.69 23.04
N GLN A 77 -16.91 9.71 21.90
CA GLN A 77 -16.54 8.87 20.76
C GLN A 77 -15.21 9.31 20.13
N THR A 78 -14.98 10.62 19.97
CA THR A 78 -13.69 11.15 19.49
C THR A 78 -12.54 10.86 20.46
N ASN A 79 -12.75 11.01 21.77
CA ASN A 79 -11.71 10.67 22.76
C ASN A 79 -11.36 9.17 22.77
N SER A 80 -12.34 8.28 22.55
CA SER A 80 -12.07 6.84 22.42
C SER A 80 -11.32 6.45 21.12
N ILE A 81 -11.53 7.20 20.04
CA ILE A 81 -10.83 6.97 18.76
C ILE A 81 -9.37 7.41 18.86
N ILE A 82 -9.12 8.55 19.52
CA ILE A 82 -7.77 9.10 19.72
C ILE A 82 -6.91 8.16 20.58
N SER A 83 -7.48 7.53 21.62
CA SER A 83 -6.71 6.56 22.44
C SER A 83 -6.30 5.32 21.63
N ILE A 84 -7.21 4.78 20.80
CA ILE A 84 -6.96 3.61 19.94
C ILE A 84 -5.85 3.85 18.89
N GLU A 85 -5.58 5.10 18.54
CA GLU A 85 -4.60 5.45 17.52
C GLU A 85 -3.17 5.59 18.05
N SER A 86 -3.01 6.12 19.27
CA SER A 86 -1.73 6.03 19.98
C SER A 86 -1.29 4.57 20.17
N ASP A 87 -2.25 3.65 20.23
CA ASP A 87 -1.99 2.23 20.42
C ASP A 87 -1.40 1.52 19.20
N ARG A 88 -1.60 1.97 17.95
CA ARG A 88 -1.20 1.17 16.77
C ARG A 88 0.30 1.06 16.60
N LEU A 89 1.00 2.20 16.56
CA LEU A 89 2.45 2.22 16.44
C LEU A 89 3.09 1.60 17.69
N ASP A 90 2.59 1.94 18.87
CA ASP A 90 3.12 1.40 20.12
C ASP A 90 2.92 -0.10 20.23
N TYR A 91 1.77 -0.62 19.80
CA TYR A 91 1.52 -2.06 19.69
C TYR A 91 2.48 -2.70 18.70
N TRP A 92 2.67 -2.09 17.52
CA TRP A 92 3.60 -2.59 16.53
C TRP A 92 5.04 -2.60 17.08
N LEU A 93 5.48 -1.52 17.72
CA LEU A 93 6.80 -1.41 18.33
C LEU A 93 6.97 -2.42 19.44
N ARG A 94 6.01 -2.59 20.35
CA ARG A 94 6.08 -3.61 21.42
C ARG A 94 6.28 -5.01 20.84
N ASN A 95 5.51 -5.37 19.81
CA ASN A 95 5.57 -6.70 19.20
C ASN A 95 6.82 -6.94 18.34
N ASN A 96 7.43 -5.88 17.78
CA ASN A 96 8.60 -5.98 16.89
C ASN A 96 9.91 -5.46 17.52
N SER A 97 9.85 -4.90 18.73
CA SER A 97 10.98 -4.25 19.44
C SER A 97 12.19 -5.16 19.60
N ARG A 98 11.97 -6.44 19.88
CA ARG A 98 13.03 -7.45 20.02
C ARG A 98 13.86 -7.61 18.74
N THR A 99 13.27 -7.28 17.58
CA THR A 99 13.91 -7.43 16.27
C THR A 99 14.59 -6.13 15.80
N LEU A 100 14.29 -5.00 16.44
CA LEU A 100 14.47 -3.67 15.85
C LEU A 100 15.20 -2.70 16.78
N GLY A 101 16.46 -2.39 16.45
CA GLY A 101 17.19 -1.25 17.02
C GLY A 101 16.93 0.05 16.24
N ILE A 102 15.69 0.27 15.78
CA ILE A 102 15.38 1.34 14.83
C ILE A 102 15.41 2.71 15.49
N ASN A 103 16.13 3.62 14.85
CA ASN A 103 16.19 5.01 15.25
C ASN A 103 15.05 5.80 14.59
N LEU A 104 13.85 5.72 15.18
CA LEU A 104 12.65 6.36 14.64
C LEU A 104 12.80 7.89 14.59
N THR A 105 13.47 8.50 15.58
CA THR A 105 13.70 9.94 15.59
C THR A 105 14.56 10.38 14.40
N ALA A 106 15.59 9.62 14.03
CA ALA A 106 16.39 9.91 12.84
C ALA A 106 15.60 9.74 11.53
N ILE A 107 14.68 8.77 11.46
CA ILE A 107 13.81 8.56 10.29
C ILE A 107 12.84 9.73 10.13
N LEU A 108 12.17 10.14 11.23
CA LEU A 108 11.15 11.19 11.24
C LEU A 108 11.75 12.61 11.24
N ALA A 109 13.04 12.75 11.56
CA ALA A 109 13.71 14.05 11.58
C ALA A 109 13.57 14.75 10.20
N PRO A 110 13.13 16.03 10.19
CA PRO A 110 13.06 16.82 8.97
C PRO A 110 14.41 16.83 8.25
N LYS A 111 14.42 16.55 6.94
CA LYS A 111 15.66 16.59 6.18
C LYS A 111 15.96 18.05 5.83
N ARG A 112 17.16 18.51 6.19
CA ARG A 112 17.62 19.89 5.93
C ARG A 112 17.82 20.19 4.43
N SER A 113 17.75 19.19 3.56
CA SER A 113 17.96 19.38 2.13
C SER A 113 16.75 20.04 1.49
N ARG A 114 16.98 20.90 0.49
CA ARG A 114 15.93 21.40 -0.42
C ARG A 114 15.60 20.40 -1.54
N LYS A 115 16.03 19.15 -1.38
CA LYS A 115 15.90 18.10 -2.39
C LYS A 115 14.76 17.17 -2.03
N TYR A 116 13.99 16.78 -3.04
CA TYR A 116 12.77 16.02 -2.91
C TYR A 116 12.83 14.75 -3.75
N LEU A 117 12.21 13.69 -3.25
CA LEU A 117 11.88 12.47 -3.97
C LEU A 117 10.37 12.27 -3.86
N VAL A 118 9.68 12.40 -4.99
CA VAL A 118 8.22 12.39 -5.08
C VAL A 118 7.81 11.10 -5.78
N TYR A 119 7.12 10.21 -5.06
CA TYR A 119 6.45 9.08 -5.71
C TYR A 119 5.29 9.63 -6.54
N VAL A 120 5.24 9.28 -7.81
CA VAL A 120 4.12 9.59 -8.70
C VAL A 120 3.60 8.34 -9.37
N CYS A 121 2.30 8.34 -9.64
CA CYS A 121 1.70 7.35 -10.52
C CYS A 121 0.67 8.01 -11.43
N HIS A 122 0.97 7.99 -12.73
CA HIS A 122 0.03 8.44 -13.77
C HIS A 122 -0.53 7.22 -14.50
N GLU A 123 0.33 6.33 -14.98
CA GLU A 123 -0.07 5.14 -15.74
C GLU A 123 0.86 3.96 -15.45
N ASN A 124 0.37 2.74 -15.66
CA ASN A 124 1.17 1.51 -15.66
C ASN A 124 1.95 1.18 -14.35
N CYS A 125 1.52 1.69 -13.19
CA CYS A 125 2.14 1.35 -11.89
C CYS A 125 1.59 0.05 -11.26
N GLY A 126 0.79 -0.72 -11.99
CA GLY A 126 0.14 -1.93 -11.47
C GLY A 126 -0.99 -1.65 -10.47
N GLY A 127 -1.31 -2.66 -9.67
CA GLY A 127 -2.37 -2.61 -8.65
C GLY A 127 -1.94 -1.91 -7.35
N TRP A 128 -2.82 -1.84 -6.36
CA TRP A 128 -2.53 -1.19 -5.07
C TRP A 128 -1.32 -1.79 -4.34
N GLY A 129 -1.16 -3.11 -4.36
CA GLY A 129 0.00 -3.77 -3.75
C GLY A 129 1.32 -3.38 -4.42
N ASP A 130 1.32 -3.23 -5.74
CA ASP A 130 2.50 -2.83 -6.53
C ASP A 130 2.87 -1.37 -6.27
N ARG A 131 1.86 -0.50 -6.16
CA ARG A 131 2.06 0.92 -5.82
C ARG A 131 2.60 1.07 -4.42
N LEU A 132 2.02 0.38 -3.43
CA LEU A 132 2.53 0.41 -2.06
C LEU A 132 3.99 -0.05 -2.01
N ARG A 133 4.34 -1.13 -2.74
CA ARG A 133 5.74 -1.57 -2.88
C ARG A 133 6.66 -0.49 -3.44
N GLY A 134 6.22 0.20 -4.49
CA GLY A 134 6.96 1.32 -5.05
C GLY A 134 7.12 2.48 -4.07
N ILE A 135 6.05 2.87 -3.37
CA ILE A 135 6.06 3.92 -2.36
C ILE A 135 7.04 3.59 -1.24
N MET A 136 6.96 2.38 -0.65
CA MET A 136 7.85 1.98 0.46
C MET A 136 9.31 1.96 0.02
N SER A 137 9.58 1.47 -1.20
CA SER A 137 10.92 1.43 -1.76
C SER A 137 11.49 2.83 -1.98
N LEU A 138 10.68 3.77 -2.49
CA LEU A 138 11.11 5.16 -2.66
C LEU A 138 11.21 5.91 -1.34
N PHE A 139 10.37 5.62 -0.36
CA PHE A 139 10.51 6.19 0.98
C PHE A 139 11.85 5.78 1.59
N MET A 140 12.20 4.50 1.52
CA MET A 140 13.51 4.03 1.97
C MET A 140 14.66 4.69 1.21
N LEU A 141 14.53 4.79 -0.12
CA LEU A 141 15.51 5.45 -0.96
C LEU A 141 15.67 6.93 -0.56
N SER A 142 14.58 7.64 -0.24
CA SER A 142 14.65 9.04 0.22
C SER A 142 15.52 9.20 1.48
N LEU A 143 15.43 8.25 2.42
CA LEU A 143 16.25 8.23 3.63
C LEU A 143 17.73 8.00 3.31
N MET A 144 18.02 7.14 2.32
CA MET A 144 19.39 6.90 1.85
C MET A 144 19.98 8.10 1.12
N LEU A 145 19.15 8.94 0.52
CA LEU A 145 19.56 10.09 -0.28
C LEU A 145 19.51 11.42 0.48
N ASP A 146 19.07 11.41 1.73
CA ASP A 146 18.74 12.61 2.52
C ASP A 146 17.79 13.58 1.78
N ARG A 147 16.82 13.03 1.05
CA ARG A 147 15.80 13.79 0.32
C ARG A 147 14.48 13.75 1.09
N ASN A 148 13.72 14.85 1.03
CA ASN A 148 12.36 14.88 1.54
C ASN A 148 11.46 14.01 0.67
N PHE A 149 10.74 13.07 1.27
CA PHE A 149 9.82 12.20 0.57
C PHE A 149 8.43 12.82 0.44
N ARG A 150 7.79 12.61 -0.72
CA ARG A 150 6.39 12.96 -0.96
C ARG A 150 5.69 11.91 -1.79
N ILE A 151 4.36 11.92 -1.73
CA ILE A 151 3.51 11.06 -2.55
C ILE A 151 2.50 11.93 -3.29
N GLU A 152 2.49 11.85 -4.61
CA GLU A 152 1.55 12.54 -5.50
C GLU A 152 0.91 11.49 -6.43
N ILE A 153 -0.20 10.91 -5.96
CA ILE A 153 -0.99 9.94 -6.73
C ILE A 153 -2.36 10.55 -6.99
N THR A 154 -2.59 10.98 -8.23
CA THR A 154 -3.87 11.52 -8.68
C THR A 154 -4.67 10.53 -9.52
N HIS A 155 -4.01 9.52 -10.09
CA HIS A 155 -4.64 8.51 -10.94
C HIS A 155 -4.24 7.08 -10.51
N PRO A 156 -5.14 6.08 -10.64
CA PRO A 156 -6.57 6.15 -10.96
C PRO A 156 -7.45 6.69 -9.81
N CYS A 157 -6.92 6.77 -8.60
CA CYS A 157 -7.64 7.30 -7.45
C CYS A 157 -6.68 8.11 -6.58
N ASN A 158 -7.16 9.23 -6.03
CA ASN A 158 -6.40 10.04 -5.10
C ASN A 158 -6.16 9.25 -3.81
N LEU A 159 -4.90 9.02 -3.47
CA LEU A 159 -4.51 8.28 -2.26
C LEU A 159 -5.15 8.87 -1.00
N SER A 160 -5.32 10.20 -0.97
CA SER A 160 -5.85 10.96 0.16
C SER A 160 -7.30 10.61 0.51
N TYR A 161 -8.04 9.95 -0.39
CA TYR A 161 -9.41 9.48 -0.11
C TYR A 161 -9.44 8.22 0.76
N ILE A 162 -8.32 7.50 0.85
CA ILE A 162 -8.23 6.21 1.55
C ILE A 162 -7.23 6.31 2.72
N LEU A 163 -6.11 6.98 2.49
CA LEU A 163 -5.01 7.11 3.45
C LEU A 163 -4.66 8.58 3.64
N ARG A 164 -4.40 8.95 4.89
CA ARG A 164 -3.81 10.24 5.28
C ARG A 164 -2.39 10.02 5.83
N PRO A 165 -1.58 11.08 5.89
CA PRO A 165 -0.31 11.02 6.61
C PRO A 165 -0.49 10.55 8.04
N ASN A 166 0.50 9.80 8.53
CA ASN A 166 0.62 9.45 9.94
C ASN A 166 1.79 10.22 10.59
N LEU A 167 2.85 9.53 10.98
CA LEU A 167 4.02 10.14 11.63
C LEU A 167 4.85 10.99 10.66
N TYR A 168 4.84 10.62 9.38
CA TYR A 168 5.57 11.31 8.34
C TYR A 168 4.60 12.03 7.39
N ASN A 169 4.75 13.35 7.28
CA ASN A 169 3.91 14.19 6.43
C ASN A 169 4.35 14.17 4.96
N TRP A 170 3.82 13.22 4.17
CA TRP A 170 4.13 13.09 2.75
C TRP A 170 3.30 13.98 1.80
N ILE A 171 2.33 14.75 2.32
CA ILE A 171 1.52 15.70 1.53
C ILE A 171 2.03 17.14 1.62
N GLN A 172 3.02 17.46 2.47
CA GLN A 172 3.49 18.83 2.68
C GLN A 172 4.00 19.47 1.37
N PRO A 173 3.56 20.68 0.97
CA PRO A 173 3.98 21.30 -0.30
C PRO A 173 5.50 21.40 -0.43
N ILE A 174 6.01 21.28 -1.66
CA ILE A 174 7.42 21.53 -1.96
C ILE A 174 7.70 23.03 -1.85
N ASN A 175 8.49 23.40 -0.84
CA ASN A 175 8.86 24.80 -0.61
C ASN A 175 9.70 25.33 -1.77
N GLY A 176 9.30 26.48 -2.32
CA GLY A 176 10.00 27.11 -3.43
C GLY A 176 9.80 26.42 -4.79
N LEU A 177 8.91 25.43 -4.89
CA LEU A 177 8.61 24.79 -6.18
C LEU A 177 8.08 25.78 -7.21
N VAL A 178 7.17 26.65 -6.76
CA VAL A 178 6.61 27.77 -7.53
C VAL A 178 6.94 29.05 -6.79
N VAL A 179 7.59 29.98 -7.48
CA VAL A 179 7.84 31.34 -7.00
C VAL A 179 7.01 32.28 -7.86
N VAL A 180 6.27 33.16 -7.22
CA VAL A 180 5.57 34.25 -7.91
C VAL A 180 6.55 35.42 -8.01
N ASP A 181 6.86 35.82 -9.23
CA ASP A 181 7.65 37.02 -9.50
C ASP A 181 6.91 38.25 -8.96
N PRO A 182 7.48 39.04 -8.04
CA PRO A 182 6.77 40.14 -7.38
C PRO A 182 6.44 41.29 -8.34
N ILE A 183 7.17 41.42 -9.46
CA ILE A 183 6.97 42.49 -10.44
C ILE A 183 5.97 42.01 -11.49
N THR A 184 6.25 40.87 -12.11
CA THR A 184 5.43 40.39 -13.24
C THR A 184 4.20 39.59 -12.80
N HIS A 185 4.10 39.23 -11.52
CA HIS A 185 3.10 38.32 -10.95
C HIS A 185 3.04 36.95 -11.65
N ARG A 186 4.07 36.60 -12.43
CA ARG A 186 4.17 35.33 -13.14
C ARG A 186 4.68 34.23 -12.21
N ARG A 187 4.05 33.06 -12.28
CA ARG A 187 4.52 31.85 -11.60
C ARG A 187 5.70 31.27 -12.38
N ARG A 188 6.86 31.14 -11.72
CA ARG A 188 8.04 30.46 -12.24
C ARG A 188 8.39 29.27 -11.37
N PHE A 189 8.98 28.26 -11.97
CA PHE A 189 9.53 27.14 -11.23
C PHE A 189 10.97 27.45 -10.85
N ASN A 190 11.28 27.43 -9.55
CA ASN A 190 12.61 27.75 -9.05
C ASN A 190 13.48 26.51 -8.79
N LEU A 191 12.88 25.31 -8.86
CA LEU A 191 13.55 24.04 -8.61
C LEU A 191 13.67 23.23 -9.90
N THR A 192 14.85 22.62 -10.09
CA THR A 192 15.11 21.69 -11.19
C THR A 192 14.35 20.38 -10.98
N ARG A 193 13.89 19.74 -12.07
CA ARG A 193 12.98 18.59 -12.02
C ARG A 193 13.35 17.52 -13.01
N LYS A 194 13.16 16.27 -12.60
CA LYS A 194 13.29 15.11 -13.48
C LYS A 194 12.21 14.08 -13.20
N MET A 195 11.60 13.59 -14.27
CA MET A 195 10.67 12.47 -14.23
C MET A 195 11.44 11.16 -14.50
N ILE A 196 11.23 10.16 -13.66
CA ILE A 196 11.88 8.85 -13.72
C ILE A 196 10.78 7.79 -13.76
N ILE A 197 10.78 6.96 -14.79
CA ILE A 197 9.79 5.89 -14.95
C ILE A 197 10.53 4.55 -15.00
N THR A 198 10.18 3.65 -14.07
CA THR A 198 10.81 2.33 -13.89
C THR A 198 9.80 1.19 -13.84
N THR A 199 8.60 1.45 -14.38
CA THR A 199 7.54 0.44 -14.57
C THR A 199 7.88 -0.48 -15.74
N ALA A 200 6.95 -1.35 -16.16
CA ALA A 200 7.20 -2.35 -17.20
C ALA A 200 7.69 -1.75 -18.54
N ASN A 201 7.26 -0.53 -18.87
CA ASN A 201 7.58 0.14 -20.13
C ASN A 201 8.75 1.14 -20.00
N ALA A 202 9.60 0.97 -18.99
CA ALA A 202 10.71 1.88 -18.74
C ALA A 202 11.77 1.83 -19.84
N GLN A 203 12.31 2.99 -20.20
CA GLN A 203 13.43 3.08 -21.13
C GLN A 203 14.66 2.38 -20.55
N LYS A 204 15.38 1.63 -21.41
CA LYS A 204 16.57 0.85 -21.02
C LYS A 204 17.62 1.72 -20.32
N GLU A 205 17.84 2.95 -20.80
CA GLU A 205 18.79 3.89 -20.19
C GLU A 205 18.41 4.23 -18.75
N VAL A 206 17.13 4.50 -18.47
CA VAL A 206 16.65 4.77 -17.11
C VAL A 206 16.89 3.57 -16.20
N LEU A 207 16.59 2.36 -16.69
CA LEU A 207 16.84 1.13 -15.94
C LEU A 207 18.33 0.91 -15.67
N THR A 208 19.20 1.19 -16.64
CA THR A 208 20.65 1.14 -16.47
C THR A 208 21.14 2.16 -15.45
N ASN A 209 20.63 3.39 -15.48
CA ASN A 209 20.98 4.44 -14.52
C ASN A 209 20.53 4.09 -13.09
N VAL A 210 19.31 3.56 -12.93
CA VAL A 210 18.83 3.04 -11.65
C VAL A 210 19.70 1.90 -11.16
N SER A 211 20.01 0.94 -12.04
CA SER A 211 20.94 -0.16 -11.72
C SER A 211 22.30 0.38 -11.26
N ASN A 212 22.82 1.41 -11.91
CA ASN A 212 24.09 2.02 -11.52
C ASN A 212 24.04 2.67 -10.11
N ILE A 213 22.92 3.28 -9.73
CA ILE A 213 22.71 3.84 -8.38
C ILE A 213 22.60 2.73 -7.35
N LEU A 214 21.87 1.68 -7.70
CA LEU A 214 21.55 0.58 -6.78
C LEU A 214 22.73 -0.37 -6.57
N TYR A 215 23.50 -0.67 -7.61
CA TYR A 215 24.57 -1.68 -7.58
C TYR A 215 25.97 -1.09 -7.76
N ASN A 216 26.15 -0.12 -8.66
CA ASN A 216 27.48 0.35 -9.07
C ASN A 216 27.99 1.52 -8.24
N ASN A 217 27.52 1.64 -7.00
CA ASN A 217 28.21 2.45 -6.00
C ASN A 217 28.34 3.94 -6.40
N ARG A 218 27.43 4.43 -7.26
CA ARG A 218 27.37 5.85 -7.66
C ARG A 218 26.35 6.59 -6.79
N SER A 219 26.71 7.80 -6.38
CA SER A 219 25.77 8.71 -5.74
C SER A 219 24.67 9.07 -6.72
N ILE A 220 23.41 9.12 -6.28
CA ILE A 220 22.32 9.59 -7.15
C ILE A 220 22.61 10.98 -7.71
N ASN A 221 23.28 11.85 -6.92
CA ASN A 221 23.55 13.22 -7.32
C ASN A 221 24.56 13.32 -8.47
N SER A 222 25.37 12.29 -8.73
CA SER A 222 26.25 12.27 -9.91
C SER A 222 25.51 11.88 -11.19
N ILE A 223 24.31 11.30 -11.09
CA ILE A 223 23.49 10.89 -12.24
C ILE A 223 22.34 11.88 -12.44
N TRP A 224 21.66 12.25 -11.35
CA TRP A 224 20.52 13.15 -11.28
C TRP A 224 20.76 14.18 -10.19
N SER A 225 21.26 15.34 -10.61
CA SER A 225 21.57 16.46 -9.72
C SER A 225 20.33 17.25 -9.30
N GLU A 226 19.18 17.01 -9.96
CA GLU A 226 17.96 17.79 -9.84
C GLU A 226 17.43 17.83 -8.40
N ASP A 227 16.81 18.96 -8.07
CA ASP A 227 16.24 19.22 -6.76
C ASP A 227 15.04 18.33 -6.50
N VAL A 228 14.15 18.17 -7.48
CA VAL A 228 12.94 17.36 -7.37
C VAL A 228 12.97 16.19 -8.35
N LEU A 229 12.96 14.97 -7.81
CA LEU A 229 12.86 13.75 -8.60
C LEU A 229 11.44 13.20 -8.48
N TYR A 230 10.67 13.26 -9.56
CA TYR A 230 9.39 12.59 -9.68
C TYR A 230 9.65 11.17 -10.18
N TRP A 231 9.26 10.15 -9.43
CA TRP A 231 9.60 8.78 -9.74
C TRP A 231 8.38 7.85 -9.68
N ALA A 232 8.02 7.29 -10.83
CA ALA A 232 7.04 6.24 -10.99
C ALA A 232 7.69 4.85 -11.00
N THR A 233 7.31 4.01 -10.04
CA THR A 233 7.83 2.65 -9.91
C THR A 233 6.82 1.70 -9.27
N ASN A 234 6.91 0.43 -9.65
CA ASN A 234 6.29 -0.71 -8.99
C ASN A 234 7.33 -1.72 -8.48
N LYS A 235 8.61 -1.34 -8.51
CA LYS A 235 9.73 -2.20 -8.15
C LYS A 235 10.05 -2.11 -6.67
N ASP A 236 10.60 -3.19 -6.17
CA ASP A 236 11.23 -3.28 -4.86
C ASP A 236 12.73 -2.97 -5.01
N TYR A 237 13.24 -2.03 -4.21
CA TYR A 237 14.66 -1.67 -4.17
C TYR A 237 15.35 -2.04 -2.85
N PHE A 238 14.66 -2.71 -1.93
CA PHE A 238 15.14 -2.99 -0.58
C PHE A 238 16.41 -3.82 -0.57
N TYR A 239 16.39 -4.95 -1.27
CA TYR A 239 17.53 -5.86 -1.33
C TYR A 239 18.76 -5.17 -1.91
N GLN A 240 18.59 -4.44 -3.01
CA GLN A 240 19.67 -3.75 -3.70
C GLN A 240 20.29 -2.65 -2.84
N LEU A 241 19.44 -1.83 -2.21
CA LEU A 241 19.90 -0.74 -1.35
C LEU A 241 20.60 -1.27 -0.10
N SER A 242 20.12 -2.36 0.49
CA SER A 242 20.74 -2.96 1.68
C SER A 242 22.16 -3.51 1.42
N ASN A 243 22.41 -3.98 0.19
CA ASN A 243 23.70 -4.52 -0.24
C ASN A 243 24.65 -3.45 -0.79
N ASN A 244 24.16 -2.24 -1.06
CA ASN A 244 24.96 -1.15 -1.57
C ASN A 244 25.91 -0.60 -0.48
N ILE A 245 27.21 -0.53 -0.77
CA ILE A 245 28.24 -0.20 0.22
C ILE A 245 28.07 1.22 0.78
N PHE A 246 27.62 2.18 -0.03
CA PHE A 246 27.41 3.56 0.39
C PHE A 246 26.21 3.70 1.33
N TYR A 247 25.11 3.04 0.99
CA TYR A 247 23.88 3.14 1.76
C TYR A 247 23.92 2.28 3.01
N ARG A 248 24.72 1.20 3.03
CA ARG A 248 24.89 0.31 4.20
C ARG A 248 25.19 1.06 5.50
N LYS A 249 26.02 2.12 5.44
CA LYS A 249 26.32 2.96 6.62
C LYS A 249 25.08 3.69 7.14
N LYS A 250 24.25 4.23 6.23
CA LYS A 250 22.98 4.89 6.57
C LYS A 250 21.93 3.90 7.10
N PHE A 251 21.85 2.70 6.52
CA PHE A 251 21.02 1.63 7.05
C PHE A 251 21.36 1.32 8.52
N LYS A 252 22.65 1.27 8.86
CA LYS A 252 23.10 1.09 10.25
C LYS A 252 22.74 2.29 11.13
N SER A 253 22.91 3.53 10.66
CA SER A 253 22.57 4.72 11.47
C SER A 253 21.08 4.85 11.78
N TYR A 254 20.22 4.37 10.87
CA TYR A 254 18.78 4.30 11.11
C TYR A 254 18.36 3.05 11.91
N GLY A 255 19.29 2.14 12.23
CA GLY A 255 18.98 0.89 12.92
C GLY A 255 18.23 -0.13 12.07
N ILE A 256 18.22 0.06 10.75
CA ILE A 256 17.54 -0.80 9.76
C ILE A 256 18.40 -2.02 9.38
N MET A 257 19.71 -1.98 9.62
CA MET A 257 20.57 -3.17 9.51
C MET A 257 21.02 -3.62 10.89
N THR A 258 20.26 -4.53 11.49
CA THR A 258 20.70 -5.27 12.68
C THR A 258 21.52 -6.51 12.28
N LYS A 259 22.14 -7.16 13.29
CA LYS A 259 22.91 -8.41 13.14
C LYS A 259 22.12 -9.56 12.49
N TYR A 260 20.80 -9.48 12.41
CA TYR A 260 19.89 -10.58 12.10
C TYR A 260 19.22 -10.54 10.73
N ASN A 261 19.63 -9.65 9.81
CA ASN A 261 18.95 -9.43 8.51
C ASN A 261 17.45 -9.14 8.69
N ILE A 262 17.08 -7.87 8.87
CA ILE A 262 15.66 -7.50 9.01
C ILE A 262 14.89 -7.98 7.79
N LYS A 263 13.83 -8.74 8.04
CA LYS A 263 12.97 -9.25 6.98
C LYS A 263 12.19 -8.11 6.33
N LEU A 264 11.99 -8.21 5.02
CA LEU A 264 11.33 -7.19 4.20
C LEU A 264 9.91 -6.86 4.67
N ASP A 265 9.17 -7.87 5.13
CA ASP A 265 7.81 -7.74 5.69
C ASP A 265 7.78 -6.84 6.93
N ILE A 266 8.78 -6.95 7.81
CA ILE A 266 8.90 -6.10 9.00
C ILE A 266 9.16 -4.64 8.57
N LEU A 267 10.07 -4.40 7.62
CA LEU A 267 10.32 -3.03 7.13
C LEU A 267 9.13 -2.44 6.39
N PHE A 268 8.46 -3.26 5.60
CA PHE A 268 7.27 -2.84 4.89
C PHE A 268 6.16 -2.42 5.86
N SER A 269 5.91 -3.25 6.89
CA SER A 269 4.90 -2.92 7.90
C SER A 269 5.27 -1.69 8.73
N LEU A 270 6.55 -1.51 9.08
CA LEU A 270 7.03 -0.29 9.73
C LEU A 270 6.76 0.94 8.87
N PHE A 271 7.20 0.94 7.61
CA PHE A 271 7.06 2.10 6.74
C PHE A 271 5.59 2.39 6.43
N TYR A 272 4.76 1.35 6.38
CA TYR A 272 3.32 1.52 6.34
C TYR A 272 2.80 2.27 7.56
N GLU A 273 3.15 1.86 8.78
CA GLU A 273 2.74 2.56 10.01
C GLU A 273 3.32 3.99 10.09
N ILE A 274 4.52 4.24 9.58
CA ILE A 274 5.11 5.60 9.54
C ILE A 274 4.37 6.51 8.58
N LEU A 275 4.10 6.03 7.36
CA LEU A 275 3.54 6.85 6.30
C LEU A 275 2.02 6.99 6.41
N PHE A 276 1.32 5.91 6.73
CA PHE A 276 -0.11 5.81 6.43
C PHE A 276 -0.97 5.58 7.65
N ARG A 277 -2.08 6.31 7.68
CA ARG A 277 -3.21 6.06 8.54
C ARG A 277 -4.48 6.07 7.69
N PRO A 278 -5.40 5.11 7.86
CA PRO A 278 -6.69 5.16 7.18
C PRO A 278 -7.44 6.44 7.50
N VAL A 279 -8.22 6.95 6.54
CA VAL A 279 -9.18 8.03 6.81
C VAL A 279 -10.22 7.57 7.84
N ASP A 280 -10.79 8.52 8.59
CA ASP A 280 -11.66 8.23 9.74
C ASP A 280 -12.83 7.31 9.39
N LYS A 281 -13.45 7.51 8.22
CA LYS A 281 -14.54 6.66 7.73
C LYS A 281 -14.13 5.18 7.61
N ILE A 282 -12.95 4.91 7.04
CA ILE A 282 -12.43 3.55 6.88
C ILE A 282 -12.06 2.98 8.24
N GLN A 283 -11.42 3.79 9.09
CA GLN A 283 -11.04 3.39 10.45
C GLN A 283 -12.27 3.01 11.28
N GLN A 284 -13.36 3.77 11.18
CA GLN A 284 -14.64 3.48 11.84
C GLN A 284 -15.26 2.18 11.34
N HIS A 285 -15.28 1.93 10.02
CA HIS A 285 -15.75 0.66 9.47
C HIS A 285 -14.91 -0.53 9.97
N ILE A 286 -13.59 -0.40 10.01
CA ILE A 286 -12.69 -1.44 10.56
C ILE A 286 -13.01 -1.68 12.04
N LEU A 287 -13.21 -0.62 12.81
CA LEU A 287 -13.50 -0.72 14.24
C LEU A 287 -14.86 -1.40 14.48
N GLN A 288 -15.90 -1.01 13.74
CA GLN A 288 -17.22 -1.64 13.81
C GLN A 288 -17.13 -3.14 13.50
N TYR A 289 -16.37 -3.52 12.46
CA TYR A 289 -16.15 -4.93 12.14
C TYR A 289 -15.43 -5.67 13.27
N LYS A 290 -14.38 -5.08 13.85
CA LYS A 290 -13.66 -5.65 14.99
C LYS A 290 -14.54 -5.82 16.23
N LEU A 291 -15.41 -4.85 16.51
CA LEU A 291 -16.34 -4.92 17.66
C LEU A 291 -17.34 -6.06 17.49
N LYS A 292 -17.85 -6.30 16.28
CA LYS A 292 -18.71 -7.45 15.97
C LYS A 292 -18.01 -8.80 16.17
N GLN A 293 -16.68 -8.84 16.02
CA GLN A 293 -15.86 -10.04 16.11
C GLN A 293 -15.10 -10.17 17.46
N LYS A 294 -15.43 -9.36 18.48
CA LYS A 294 -14.63 -9.26 19.71
C LYS A 294 -14.43 -10.60 20.45
N ASN A 295 -15.37 -11.52 20.30
CA ASN A 295 -15.37 -12.82 20.99
C ASN A 295 -15.20 -14.02 20.04
N SER A 296 -14.79 -13.78 18.79
CA SER A 296 -14.59 -14.85 17.80
C SER A 296 -13.10 -14.99 17.43
N HIS A 297 -12.69 -16.23 17.17
CA HIS A 297 -11.42 -16.48 16.52
C HIS A 297 -11.52 -16.08 15.05
N ILE A 298 -10.71 -15.11 14.63
CA ILE A 298 -10.68 -14.63 13.25
C ILE A 298 -9.66 -15.46 12.47
N ILE A 299 -10.12 -16.17 11.44
CA ILE A 299 -9.27 -16.80 10.44
C ILE A 299 -9.34 -15.95 9.17
N CYS A 300 -8.20 -15.40 8.75
CA CYS A 300 -8.12 -14.58 7.55
C CYS A 300 -7.64 -15.42 6.36
N ALA A 301 -8.40 -15.45 5.27
CA ALA A 301 -7.99 -16.03 3.99
C ALA A 301 -8.00 -14.95 2.91
N GLN A 302 -6.82 -14.56 2.43
CA GLN A 302 -6.69 -13.69 1.27
C GLN A 302 -6.55 -14.55 0.01
N ILE A 303 -7.62 -14.63 -0.78
CA ILE A 303 -7.63 -15.41 -2.03
C ILE A 303 -7.43 -14.45 -3.20
N ARG A 304 -6.39 -14.69 -4.00
CA ARG A 304 -6.17 -14.01 -5.28
C ARG A 304 -6.02 -15.07 -6.36
N THR A 305 -7.00 -15.14 -7.26
CA THR A 305 -6.94 -16.01 -8.43
C THR A 305 -6.46 -15.19 -9.62
N GLY A 306 -5.31 -15.56 -10.17
CA GLY A 306 -4.79 -14.98 -11.42
C GLY A 306 -5.35 -15.76 -12.59
N ILE A 307 -6.61 -15.55 -12.96
CA ILE A 307 -7.18 -16.18 -14.14
C ILE A 307 -6.88 -15.30 -15.35
N PHE A 308 -5.99 -15.76 -16.22
CA PHE A 308 -5.86 -15.24 -17.58
C PHE A 308 -6.97 -15.87 -18.41
N ILE A 309 -8.10 -15.18 -18.55
CA ILE A 309 -9.10 -15.54 -19.57
C ILE A 309 -8.57 -14.95 -20.88
N PHE A 310 -8.06 -15.80 -21.77
CA PHE A 310 -7.90 -15.42 -23.17
C PHE A 310 -9.32 -15.27 -23.74
N VAL A 311 -9.73 -14.03 -24.01
CA VAL A 311 -10.96 -13.71 -24.75
C VAL A 311 -10.56 -13.40 -26.18
#